data_AF-A0AAD5PLD7-F1
#
_entry.id   AF-A0AAD5PLD7-F1
#
_cell.length_a   1.000
_cell.length_b   1.000
_cell.length_c   1.000
_cell.angle_alpha   90.00
_cell.angle_beta   90.00
_cell.angle_gamma   90.00
#
_symmetry.space_group_name_H-M   'P 1'
#
loop_
_entity.id
_entity.type
_entity.pdbx_description
1 polymer ?
#
loop_
_entity_poly.entity_id
_entity_poly.type
_entity_poly.pdbx_seq_one_letter_code
_entity_poly.pdbx_strand_id
1 'polypeptide(L)'
;MGVSAPKSVMASGGKFAYPNDASETPDTLQTVYEYDGFNMLWEHATGIDGGNYGTTEGIAFIGNNATLVVNRGGWRVIPENETVDGVRKGKVEEVSLVKPNGSALDLHAVNFIEAVTANDPKLLKCAIQTGSVAAINAQMGISLTKQARKYIGTQQAISLRMQKLIN
;
A
#
# COMPACT_ATOMS: atom_id res chain seq x y z
N MET A 1 -11.81 -0.69 0.76
CA MET A 1 -11.87 -1.77 -0.24
C MET A 1 -12.30 -3.12 0.34
N GLY A 2 -12.25 -3.35 1.67
CA GLY A 2 -12.90 -4.52 2.28
C GLY A 2 -12.27 -5.89 1.94
N VAL A 3 -11.04 -5.89 1.43
CA VAL A 3 -10.31 -7.10 1.04
C VAL A 3 -9.34 -7.55 2.12
N SER A 4 -9.10 -8.86 2.20
CA SER A 4 -8.21 -9.47 3.22
C SER A 4 -6.91 -10.03 2.63
N ALA A 5 -6.93 -10.55 1.41
CA ALA A 5 -5.76 -11.11 0.74
C ALA A 5 -5.88 -11.01 -0.78
N PRO A 6 -4.76 -10.92 -1.50
CA PRO A 6 -4.72 -10.97 -2.96
C PRO A 6 -5.03 -12.38 -3.49
N LYS A 7 -5.49 -12.49 -4.73
CA LYS A 7 -5.59 -13.75 -5.48
C LYS A 7 -4.22 -14.25 -5.92
N SER A 8 -3.38 -13.33 -6.40
CA SER A 8 -2.02 -13.63 -6.86
C SER A 8 -1.10 -12.46 -6.56
N VAL A 9 0.20 -12.76 -6.45
CA VAL A 9 1.25 -11.76 -6.22
C VAL A 9 2.43 -12.08 -7.13
N MET A 10 2.97 -11.04 -7.77
CA MET A 10 4.24 -11.10 -8.48
C MET A 10 5.12 -9.94 -8.04
N ALA A 11 6.40 -10.20 -7.80
CA ALA A 11 7.35 -9.17 -7.42
C ALA A 11 8.65 -9.27 -8.23
N SER A 12 9.28 -8.12 -8.44
CA SER A 12 10.63 -7.98 -8.98
C SER A 12 11.35 -6.91 -8.19
N GLY A 13 12.64 -7.13 -7.93
CA GLY A 13 13.43 -6.23 -7.10
C GLY A 13 14.65 -6.91 -6.53
N GLY A 14 15.42 -6.16 -5.75
CA GLY A 14 16.65 -6.62 -5.15
C GLY A 14 17.39 -5.49 -4.45
N LYS A 15 18.62 -5.78 -4.05
CA LYS A 15 19.56 -4.76 -3.59
C LYS A 15 20.41 -4.31 -4.77
N PHE A 16 20.11 -3.14 -5.33
CA PHE A 16 20.81 -2.60 -6.50
C PHE A 16 21.58 -1.33 -6.14
N ALA A 17 20.99 -0.43 -5.35
CA ALA A 17 21.64 0.80 -4.92
C ALA A 17 22.65 0.55 -3.79
N TYR A 18 22.31 -0.35 -2.86
CA TYR A 18 23.11 -0.62 -1.66
C TYR A 18 23.40 -2.13 -1.49
N PRO A 19 24.07 -2.78 -2.45
CA PRO A 19 24.21 -4.25 -2.49
C PRO A 19 24.85 -4.84 -1.22
N ASN A 20 25.78 -4.10 -0.61
CA ASN A 20 26.60 -4.57 0.51
C ASN A 20 26.21 -3.98 1.87
N ASP A 21 25.11 -3.23 1.96
CA ASP A 21 24.69 -2.70 3.26
C ASP A 21 24.15 -3.84 4.15
N ALA A 22 23.93 -3.55 5.44
CA ALA A 22 23.44 -4.54 6.39
C ALA A 22 21.95 -4.89 6.24
N SER A 23 21.22 -4.26 5.29
CA SER A 23 19.79 -4.50 5.13
C SER A 23 19.52 -5.86 4.48
N GLU A 24 18.46 -6.53 4.94
CA GLU A 24 17.99 -7.81 4.40
C GLU A 24 16.79 -7.65 3.45
N THR A 25 16.24 -6.44 3.35
CA THR A 25 15.14 -6.07 2.46
C THR A 25 15.69 -5.50 1.15
N PRO A 26 14.99 -5.65 0.03
CA PRO A 26 15.41 -5.03 -1.22
C PRO A 26 15.38 -3.49 -1.11
N ASP A 27 16.39 -2.80 -1.65
CA ASP A 27 16.38 -1.34 -1.79
C ASP A 27 15.50 -0.88 -2.96
N THR A 28 15.25 -1.77 -3.92
CA THR A 28 14.39 -1.54 -5.09
C THR A 28 13.40 -2.69 -5.21
N LEU A 29 12.10 -2.41 -5.18
CA LEU A 29 11.05 -3.42 -5.24
C LEU A 29 9.81 -2.88 -5.94
N GLN A 30 9.28 -3.67 -6.89
CA GLN A 30 7.96 -3.51 -7.48
C GLN A 30 7.18 -4.80 -7.27
N THR A 31 5.98 -4.70 -6.71
CA THR A 31 5.08 -5.83 -6.49
C THR A 31 3.69 -5.51 -7.03
N VAL A 32 3.16 -6.42 -7.84
CA VAL A 32 1.77 -6.37 -8.30
C VAL A 32 0.97 -7.41 -7.53
N TYR A 33 -0.11 -6.94 -6.91
CA TYR A 33 -1.09 -7.75 -6.20
C TYR A 33 -2.40 -7.73 -6.98
N GLU A 34 -2.90 -8.91 -7.32
CA GLU A 34 -4.22 -9.07 -7.93
C GLU A 34 -5.27 -9.22 -6.82
N TYR A 35 -6.29 -8.36 -6.81
CA TYR A 35 -7.46 -8.50 -5.95
C TYR A 35 -8.71 -8.71 -6.81
N ASP A 36 -9.83 -9.03 -6.17
CA ASP A 36 -11.10 -9.06 -6.89
C ASP A 36 -11.53 -7.64 -7.29
N GLY A 37 -11.57 -7.38 -8.59
CA GLY A 37 -12.02 -6.10 -9.16
C GLY A 37 -10.98 -4.98 -9.22
N PHE A 38 -9.75 -5.18 -8.74
CA PHE A 38 -8.67 -4.20 -8.88
C PHE A 38 -7.28 -4.83 -8.72
N ASN A 39 -6.26 -4.09 -9.15
CA ASN A 39 -4.86 -4.42 -8.89
C ASN A 39 -4.25 -3.37 -7.96
N MET A 40 -3.32 -3.80 -7.12
CA MET A 40 -2.48 -2.90 -6.33
C MET A 40 -1.03 -3.04 -6.80
N LEU A 41 -0.44 -1.93 -7.23
CA LEU A 41 1.00 -1.82 -7.46
C LEU A 41 1.63 -1.22 -6.20
N TRP A 42 2.60 -1.93 -5.63
CA TRP A 42 3.46 -1.41 -4.58
C TRP A 42 4.86 -1.19 -5.15
N GLU A 43 5.35 0.04 -5.05
CA GLU A 43 6.72 0.41 -5.38
C GLU A 43 7.45 0.84 -4.11
N HIS A 44 8.70 0.42 -4.01
CA HIS A 44 9.61 0.77 -2.92
C HIS A 44 11.00 1.04 -3.51
N ALA A 45 11.53 2.22 -3.20
CA ALA A 45 12.86 2.66 -3.61
C ALA A 45 13.50 3.41 -2.44
N THR A 46 14.49 2.80 -1.80
CA THR A 46 15.18 3.39 -0.64
C THR A 46 16.06 4.56 -1.08
N GLY A 47 15.94 5.71 -0.41
CA GLY A 47 16.75 6.90 -0.68
C GLY A 47 16.32 7.71 -1.90
N ILE A 48 15.14 7.43 -2.47
CA ILE A 48 14.58 8.14 -3.62
C ILE A 48 13.32 8.90 -3.20
N ASP A 49 13.38 10.23 -3.29
CA ASP A 49 12.28 11.12 -2.89
C ASP A 49 11.31 11.46 -4.05
N GLY A 50 11.67 11.12 -5.28
CA GLY A 50 10.92 11.39 -6.50
C GLY A 50 9.86 10.34 -6.84
N GLY A 51 9.06 9.90 -5.87
CA GLY A 51 8.05 8.87 -6.07
C GLY A 51 6.81 9.34 -6.86
N ASN A 52 5.85 8.43 -7.00
CA ASN A 52 4.64 8.66 -7.79
C ASN A 52 3.91 9.94 -7.39
N TYR A 53 3.37 10.63 -8.39
CA TYR A 53 2.63 11.88 -8.23
C TYR A 53 3.40 12.99 -7.49
N GLY A 54 4.74 12.95 -7.53
CA GLY A 54 5.60 13.93 -6.88
C GLY A 54 5.61 13.83 -5.36
N THR A 55 5.44 12.61 -4.82
CA THR A 55 5.45 12.35 -3.38
C THR A 55 6.55 11.35 -3.01
N THR A 56 7.17 11.55 -1.85
CA THR A 56 8.19 10.65 -1.27
C THR A 56 7.60 9.29 -0.87
N GLU A 57 6.37 9.30 -0.37
CA GLU A 57 5.57 8.14 -0.02
C GLU A 57 4.08 8.48 -0.13
N GLY A 58 3.24 7.45 -0.24
CA GLY A 58 1.80 7.63 -0.23
C GLY A 58 1.02 6.48 -0.85
N ILE A 59 -0.27 6.70 -1.01
CA ILE A 59 -1.22 5.81 -1.67
C ILE A 59 -1.92 6.63 -2.75
N ALA A 60 -2.07 6.06 -3.94
CA ALA A 60 -2.93 6.61 -4.99
C ALA A 60 -4.07 5.64 -5.29
N PHE A 61 -5.30 6.14 -5.27
CA PHE A 61 -6.48 5.43 -5.77
C PHE A 61 -6.79 5.97 -7.15
N ILE A 62 -6.57 5.16 -8.17
CA ILE A 62 -6.70 5.55 -9.58
C ILE A 62 -8.01 4.96 -10.11
N GLY A 63 -8.91 5.81 -10.60
CA GLY A 63 -10.19 5.39 -11.17
C GLY A 63 -10.52 6.16 -12.44
N ASN A 64 -11.62 5.77 -13.09
CA ASN A 64 -12.01 6.29 -14.41
C ASN A 64 -12.33 7.80 -14.47
N ASN A 65 -12.54 8.42 -13.31
CA ASN A 65 -12.94 9.82 -13.18
C ASN A 65 -11.84 10.70 -12.57
N ALA A 66 -10.97 10.13 -11.74
CA ALA A 66 -9.93 10.85 -11.04
C ALA A 66 -8.92 9.90 -10.37
N THR A 67 -7.80 10.49 -9.95
CA THR A 67 -6.86 9.90 -9.02
C THR A 67 -6.88 10.65 -7.68
N LEU A 68 -7.14 9.93 -6.58
CA LEU A 68 -6.97 10.44 -5.22
C LEU A 68 -5.57 10.07 -4.72
N VAL A 69 -4.74 11.06 -4.42
CA VAL A 69 -3.39 10.87 -3.87
C VAL A 69 -3.41 11.27 -2.40
N VAL A 70 -2.94 10.38 -1.52
CA VAL A 70 -2.95 10.55 -0.06
C VAL A 70 -1.59 10.18 0.51
N ASN A 71 -1.04 11.03 1.37
CA ASN A 71 0.11 10.70 2.21
C ASN A 71 0.02 11.41 3.57
N ARG A 72 1.10 11.39 4.36
CA ARG A 72 1.13 12.07 5.66
C ARG A 72 1.02 13.59 5.55
N GLY A 73 1.42 14.16 4.41
CA GLY A 73 1.34 15.60 4.12
C GLY A 73 -0.05 16.08 3.69
N GLY A 74 -0.99 15.18 3.42
CA GLY A 74 -2.36 15.52 3.05
C GLY A 74 -2.92 14.67 1.93
N TRP A 75 -3.92 15.21 1.23
CA TRP A 75 -4.54 14.55 0.08
C TRP A 75 -4.94 15.54 -1.01
N ARG A 76 -5.02 15.06 -2.26
CA ARG A 76 -5.47 15.84 -3.42
C ARG A 76 -6.21 14.95 -4.42
N VAL A 77 -7.05 15.55 -5.25
CA VAL A 77 -7.80 14.87 -6.32
C VAL A 77 -7.38 15.44 -7.66
N ILE A 78 -6.88 14.56 -8.54
CA ILE A 78 -6.48 14.89 -9.90
C ILE A 78 -7.56 14.36 -10.85
N PRO A 79 -8.35 15.21 -11.52
CA PRO A 79 -9.45 14.76 -12.36
C PRO A 79 -8.95 14.19 -13.69
N GLU A 80 -9.60 13.13 -14.14
CA GLU A 80 -9.54 12.73 -15.55
C GLU A 80 -10.34 13.72 -16.39
N ASN A 81 -9.96 13.84 -17.67
CA ASN A 81 -10.62 14.76 -18.58
C ASN A 81 -11.55 14.00 -19.54
N GLU A 82 -12.60 14.67 -19.96
CA GLU A 82 -13.46 14.28 -21.06
C GLU A 82 -13.73 15.46 -21.98
N THR A 83 -14.17 15.17 -23.20
CA THR A 83 -14.59 16.20 -24.15
C THR A 83 -16.11 16.24 -24.18
N VAL A 84 -16.69 17.37 -23.79
CA VAL A 84 -18.12 17.65 -23.86
C VAL A 84 -18.31 18.86 -24.76
N ASP A 85 -19.11 18.71 -25.81
CA ASP A 85 -19.38 19.79 -26.79
C ASP A 85 -18.12 20.42 -27.40
N GLY A 86 -17.08 19.61 -27.67
CA GLY A 86 -15.80 20.06 -28.23
C GLY A 86 -14.86 20.74 -27.23
N VAL A 87 -15.26 20.86 -25.95
CA VAL A 87 -14.45 21.47 -24.89
C VAL A 87 -13.94 20.39 -23.93
N ARG A 88 -12.65 20.44 -23.61
CA ARG A 88 -12.05 19.54 -22.61
C ARG A 88 -12.41 20.01 -21.20
N LYS A 89 -13.03 19.14 -20.40
CA LYS A 89 -13.46 19.42 -19.04
C LYS A 89 -13.06 18.27 -18.11
N GLY A 90 -12.75 18.58 -16.86
CA GLY A 90 -12.55 17.56 -15.82
C GLY A 90 -13.86 16.83 -15.50
N LYS A 91 -13.82 15.51 -15.37
CA LYS A 91 -14.97 14.66 -15.01
C LYS A 91 -15.46 14.90 -13.58
N VAL A 92 -14.58 15.39 -12.71
CA VAL A 92 -14.87 15.80 -11.34
C VAL A 92 -14.13 17.10 -11.02
N GLU A 93 -14.46 17.70 -9.88
CA GLU A 93 -13.73 18.85 -9.35
C GLU A 93 -12.29 18.45 -8.97
N GLU A 94 -11.33 19.28 -9.37
CA GLU A 94 -9.95 19.17 -8.90
C GLU A 94 -9.87 19.66 -7.46
N VAL A 95 -9.23 18.87 -6.59
CA VAL A 95 -8.95 19.28 -5.22
C VAL A 95 -7.45 19.44 -5.07
N SER A 96 -6.99 20.66 -4.82
CA SER A 96 -5.59 20.93 -4.50
C SER A 96 -5.21 20.30 -3.16
N LEU A 97 -3.91 20.26 -2.83
CA LEU A 97 -3.44 19.58 -1.62
C LEU A 97 -4.08 20.14 -0.34
N VAL A 98 -4.94 19.32 0.28
CA VAL A 98 -5.53 19.56 1.59
C VAL A 98 -4.61 18.95 2.64
N LYS A 99 -4.02 19.80 3.48
CA LYS A 99 -3.15 19.38 4.58
C LYS A 99 -3.94 18.67 5.67
N PRO A 100 -3.32 17.73 6.42
CA PRO A 100 -3.96 17.08 7.55
C PRO A 100 -4.33 18.10 8.62
N ASN A 101 -5.45 17.84 9.31
CA ASN A 101 -5.84 18.57 10.49
C ASN A 101 -5.49 17.73 11.72
N GLY A 102 -4.63 18.26 12.60
CA GLY A 102 -4.16 17.55 13.79
C GLY A 102 -3.15 16.43 13.51
N SER A 103 -2.79 15.71 14.59
CA SER A 103 -1.83 14.60 14.54
C SER A 103 -2.57 13.28 14.40
N ALA A 104 -2.35 12.58 13.27
CA ALA A 104 -2.89 11.24 13.07
C ALA A 104 -2.37 10.23 14.10
N LEU A 105 -1.13 10.43 14.60
CA LEU A 105 -0.55 9.60 15.65
C LEU A 105 -1.29 9.80 16.97
N ASP A 106 -1.54 11.05 17.37
CA ASP A 106 -2.18 11.36 18.64
C ASP A 106 -3.63 10.88 18.63
N LEU A 107 -4.36 11.09 17.53
CA LEU A 107 -5.72 10.58 17.36
C LEU A 107 -5.76 9.04 17.43
N HIS A 108 -4.75 8.36 16.87
CA HIS A 108 -4.64 6.91 16.96
C HIS A 108 -4.38 6.44 18.39
N ALA A 109 -3.49 7.13 19.12
CA ALA A 109 -3.19 6.82 20.52
C ALA A 109 -4.40 7.07 21.44
N VAL A 110 -5.12 8.18 21.25
CA VAL A 110 -6.37 8.48 21.97
C VAL A 110 -7.40 7.37 21.76
N ASN A 111 -7.64 6.96 20.51
CA ASN A 111 -8.57 5.86 20.22
C ASN A 111 -8.16 4.54 20.88
N PHE A 112 -6.85 4.24 20.94
CA PHE A 112 -6.37 3.05 21.64
C PHE A 112 -6.66 3.12 23.15
N ILE A 113 -6.38 4.25 23.80
CA ILE A 113 -6.65 4.46 25.23
C ILE A 113 -8.15 4.38 25.53
N GLU A 114 -9.00 4.95 24.68
CA GLU A 114 -10.46 4.86 24.79
C GLU A 114 -10.93 3.40 24.75
N ALA A 115 -10.45 2.61 23.79
CA ALA A 115 -10.81 1.20 23.68
C ALA A 115 -10.37 0.38 24.91
N VAL A 116 -9.17 0.65 25.43
CA VAL A 116 -8.66 -0.01 26.65
C VAL A 116 -9.49 0.39 27.87
N THR A 117 -9.79 1.68 28.02
CA THR A 117 -10.54 2.21 29.18
C THR A 117 -11.98 1.71 29.20
N ALA A 118 -12.61 1.61 28.03
CA ALA A 118 -13.94 1.03 27.87
C ALA A 118 -13.95 -0.51 27.97
N ASN A 119 -12.76 -1.14 27.96
CA ASN A 119 -12.60 -2.59 27.84
C ASN A 119 -13.40 -3.18 26.65
N ASP A 120 -13.43 -2.46 25.53
CA ASP A 120 -14.15 -2.87 24.31
C ASP A 120 -13.22 -2.79 23.09
N PRO A 121 -12.70 -3.94 22.62
CA PRO A 121 -11.81 -3.98 21.45
C PRO A 121 -12.51 -3.56 20.15
N LYS A 122 -13.86 -3.53 20.10
CA LYS A 122 -14.60 -3.09 18.91
C LYS A 122 -14.47 -1.58 18.66
N LEU A 123 -14.01 -0.81 19.64
CA LEU A 123 -13.78 0.63 19.51
C LEU A 123 -12.50 0.96 18.73
N LEU A 124 -11.59 0.00 18.55
CA LEU A 124 -10.35 0.20 17.80
C LEU A 124 -10.65 0.51 16.33
N LYS A 125 -10.18 1.67 15.84
CA LYS A 125 -10.23 2.01 14.42
C LYS A 125 -9.24 1.20 13.59
N CYS A 126 -8.16 0.73 14.21
CA CYS A 126 -7.17 -0.16 13.59
C CYS A 126 -6.85 -1.29 14.57
N ALA A 127 -7.59 -2.39 14.47
CA ALA A 127 -7.36 -3.58 15.27
C ALA A 127 -6.12 -4.35 14.78
N ILE A 128 -5.62 -5.27 15.62
CA ILE A 128 -4.40 -6.05 15.34
C ILE A 128 -4.48 -6.83 14.01
N GLN A 129 -5.66 -7.27 13.61
CA GLN A 129 -5.87 -7.99 12.35
C GLN A 129 -5.55 -7.10 11.14
N THR A 130 -5.91 -5.82 11.18
CA THR A 130 -5.59 -4.86 10.11
C THR A 130 -4.09 -4.68 9.96
N GLY A 131 -3.37 -4.52 11.09
CA GLY A 131 -1.90 -4.45 11.10
C GLY A 131 -1.25 -5.74 10.58
N SER A 132 -1.79 -6.90 10.97
CA SER A 132 -1.33 -8.21 10.51
C SER A 132 -1.46 -8.38 9.00
N VAL A 133 -2.61 -8.01 8.42
CA VAL A 133 -2.83 -8.07 6.97
C VAL A 133 -1.86 -7.17 6.21
N ALA A 134 -1.61 -5.94 6.70
CA ALA A 134 -0.65 -5.03 6.08
C ALA A 134 0.78 -5.61 6.10
N ALA A 135 1.20 -6.20 7.23
CA ALA A 135 2.52 -6.82 7.36
C ALA A 135 2.66 -8.07 6.47
N ILE A 136 1.61 -8.89 6.36
CA ILE A 136 1.60 -10.07 5.47
C ILE A 136 1.73 -9.63 4.01
N ASN A 137 1.01 -8.59 3.60
CA ASN A 137 1.14 -8.03 2.25
C ASN A 137 2.58 -7.60 1.98
N ALA A 138 3.18 -6.80 2.86
CA ALA A 138 4.57 -6.39 2.71
C ALA A 138 5.54 -7.58 2.60
N GLN A 139 5.36 -8.58 3.47
CA GLN A 139 6.20 -9.78 3.50
C GLN A 139 6.07 -10.63 2.23
N MET A 140 4.88 -10.71 1.62
CA MET A 140 4.66 -11.42 0.36
C MET A 140 5.52 -10.82 -0.76
N GLY A 141 5.50 -9.49 -0.94
CA GLY A 141 6.33 -8.81 -1.95
C GLY A 141 7.83 -9.03 -1.74
N ILE A 142 8.30 -8.87 -0.50
CA ILE A 142 9.73 -9.06 -0.15
C ILE A 142 10.19 -10.51 -0.34
N SER A 143 9.37 -11.49 0.03
CA SER A 143 9.75 -12.91 -0.06
C SER A 143 9.86 -13.41 -1.50
N LEU A 144 9.13 -12.78 -2.42
CA LEU A 144 9.13 -13.11 -3.85
C LEU A 144 10.36 -12.60 -4.59
N THR A 145 10.99 -11.51 -4.15
CA THR A 145 12.25 -11.06 -4.78
C THR A 145 13.43 -11.97 -4.46
N LYS A 146 13.42 -12.61 -3.28
CA LYS A 146 14.44 -13.58 -2.87
C LYS A 146 14.35 -14.91 -3.61
N GLN A 147 13.17 -15.26 -4.14
CA GLN A 147 12.94 -16.48 -4.90
C GLN A 147 12.91 -16.13 -6.39
N ALA A 148 13.99 -16.45 -7.12
CA ALA A 148 14.14 -16.16 -8.56
C ALA A 148 12.80 -16.21 -9.34
N ARG A 149 12.22 -15.01 -9.57
CA ARG A 149 11.02 -14.72 -10.38
C ARG A 149 9.99 -15.85 -10.44
N LYS A 150 9.22 -16.09 -9.38
CA LYS A 150 8.07 -17.00 -9.44
C LYS A 150 6.76 -16.28 -9.12
N TYR A 151 5.79 -16.44 -10.03
CA TYR A 151 4.37 -16.25 -9.75
C TYR A 151 3.96 -17.25 -8.67
N ILE A 152 3.39 -16.79 -7.55
CA ILE A 152 2.87 -17.67 -6.51
C ILE A 152 1.40 -17.36 -6.30
N GLY A 153 0.52 -18.31 -6.61
CA GLY A 153 -0.88 -18.25 -6.20
C GLY A 153 -0.98 -18.37 -4.67
N THR A 154 -1.87 -17.63 -4.02
CA THR A 154 -1.86 -17.51 -2.54
C THR A 154 -2.02 -18.82 -1.78
N GLN A 155 -2.69 -19.84 -2.35
CA GLN A 155 -2.70 -21.20 -1.79
C GLN A 155 -1.31 -21.85 -1.74
N GLN A 156 -0.47 -21.65 -2.75
CA GLN A 156 0.91 -22.14 -2.76
C GLN A 156 1.82 -21.36 -1.79
N ALA A 157 1.59 -20.06 -1.59
CA ALA A 157 2.37 -19.25 -0.65
C ALA A 157 2.21 -19.72 0.81
N ILE A 158 0.98 -20.06 1.21
CA ILE A 158 0.68 -20.61 2.54
C ILE A 158 1.34 -21.99 2.71
N SER A 159 1.31 -22.84 1.68
CA SER A 159 1.95 -24.17 1.68
C SER A 159 3.48 -24.08 1.78
N LEU A 160 4.12 -23.16 1.07
CA LEU A 160 5.57 -22.95 1.11
C LEU A 160 6.06 -22.46 2.48
N ARG A 161 5.24 -21.66 3.17
CA ARG A 161 5.55 -21.18 4.53
C ARG A 161 5.40 -22.29 5.58
N MET A 162 4.41 -23.17 5.43
CA MET A 162 4.27 -24.35 6.28
C MET A 162 5.44 -25.33 6.09
N GLN A 163 5.89 -25.56 4.85
CA GLN A 163 7.04 -26.45 4.59
C GLN A 163 8.38 -25.93 5.16
N LYS A 164 8.57 -24.61 5.25
CA LYS A 164 9.75 -23.99 5.88
C LYS A 164 9.69 -23.93 7.41
N LEU A 165 8.54 -24.24 8.02
CA LEU A 165 8.39 -24.31 9.48
C LEU A 165 8.50 -25.76 10.01
N ILE A 166 8.54 -26.75 9.11
CA ILE A 166 8.58 -28.18 9.44
C ILE A 166 9.96 -28.79 9.12
N ASN A 167 10.88 -28.01 8.56
CA ASN A 167 12.30 -28.35 8.35
C ASN A 167 13.18 -27.27 8.97
#